data_AF-A0A834AWC3-F1
#
_entry.id   AF-A0A834AWC3-F1
#
_cell.length_a   1.000
_cell.length_b   1.000
_cell.length_c   1.000
_cell.angle_alpha   90.00
_cell.angle_beta   90.00
_cell.angle_gamma   90.00
#
_symmetry.space_group_name_H-M   'P 1'
#
loop_
_entity.id
_entity.type
_entity.pdbx_description
1 polymer ?
#
loop_
_entity_poly.entity_id
_entity_poly.type
_entity_poly.pdbx_seq_one_letter_code
_entity_poly.pdbx_strand_id
1 'polypeptide(L)'
;MAGPQIMGPWAFCSELKQGNVTTVLDTVGRRLRDSLGRTVDLGLTGNLGAVHPSVADSARKLEENVYYFGRTVETLLLRFGKTIVEEQMVLKRVANILINLYGMTAVLSRASRSMRAGLRNHDHEVLLANIFCTEAYSQNLFTLSQLDKYSPDNLDEQIKKVSQQILERRAYICAHPLDRTS
;
A
#
# COMPACT_ATOMS: atom_id res chain seq x y z
N MET A 1 32.11 7.47 24.44
CA MET A 1 32.24 7.37 22.97
C MET A 1 32.13 5.91 22.57
N ALA A 2 30.98 5.49 22.08
CA ALA A 2 30.82 4.23 21.34
C ALA A 2 29.80 4.55 20.25
N GLY A 3 30.28 4.73 19.02
CA GLY A 3 29.43 5.04 17.88
C GLY A 3 28.59 3.83 17.48
N PRO A 4 27.41 4.02 16.86
CA PRO A 4 26.59 2.93 16.39
C PRO A 4 27.32 2.15 15.30
N GLN A 5 27.48 0.85 15.50
CA GLN A 5 28.05 -0.08 14.51
C GLN A 5 27.12 -0.15 13.30
N ILE A 6 27.50 0.56 12.24
CA ILE A 6 26.82 0.53 10.96
C ILE A 6 27.08 -0.87 10.36
N MET A 7 26.06 -1.71 10.37
CA MET A 7 26.13 -3.06 9.79
C MET A 7 26.35 -2.93 8.28
N GLY A 8 27.47 -3.47 7.78
CA GLY A 8 27.81 -3.40 6.37
C GLY A 8 26.85 -4.21 5.49
N PRO A 9 26.68 -3.84 4.20
CA PRO A 9 25.76 -4.53 3.27
C PRO A 9 25.95 -6.05 3.18
N TRP A 10 27.19 -6.52 3.41
CA TRP A 10 27.55 -7.94 3.37
C TRP A 10 27.02 -8.74 4.57
N ALA A 11 26.96 -8.14 5.76
CA ALA A 11 26.44 -8.81 6.96
C ALA A 11 24.91 -8.97 6.93
N PHE A 12 24.21 -8.02 6.31
CA PHE A 12 22.76 -8.10 6.06
C PHE A 12 22.42 -9.17 5.01
N CYS A 13 23.22 -9.26 3.94
CA CYS A 13 23.12 -10.36 2.96
C CYS A 13 23.34 -11.75 3.58
N SER A 14 24.22 -11.88 4.59
CA SER A 14 24.40 -13.18 5.26
C SER A 14 23.25 -13.55 6.20
N GLU A 15 22.60 -12.58 6.85
CA GLU A 15 21.38 -12.83 7.64
C GLU A 15 20.17 -13.14 6.75
N LEU A 16 20.01 -12.48 5.59
CA LEU A 16 18.99 -12.86 4.61
C LEU A 16 19.25 -14.25 3.99
N LYS A 17 20.52 -14.67 3.89
CA LYS A 17 20.90 -16.05 3.51
C LYS A 17 20.53 -17.10 4.57
N GLN A 18 20.20 -16.71 5.80
CA GLN A 18 19.57 -17.60 6.78
C GLN A 18 18.05 -17.68 6.62
N GLY A 19 17.44 -16.84 5.78
CA GLY A 19 16.11 -17.06 5.25
C GLY A 19 16.14 -18.29 4.34
N ASN A 20 15.23 -19.24 4.58
CA ASN A 20 15.13 -20.50 3.85
C ASN A 20 15.20 -20.25 2.33
N VAL A 21 16.28 -20.68 1.67
CA VAL A 21 16.59 -20.38 0.24
C VAL A 21 15.44 -20.81 -0.68
N THR A 22 14.70 -21.84 -0.28
CA THR A 22 13.45 -22.28 -0.91
C THR A 22 12.37 -21.21 -0.93
N THR A 23 12.20 -20.41 0.14
CA THR A 23 11.23 -19.33 0.18
C THR A 23 11.58 -18.21 -0.80
N VAL A 24 12.86 -17.86 -0.94
CA VAL A 24 13.31 -16.86 -1.92
C VAL A 24 13.13 -17.39 -3.35
N LEU A 25 13.44 -18.66 -3.60
CA LEU A 25 13.26 -19.31 -4.89
C LEU A 25 11.77 -19.40 -5.29
N ASP A 26 10.91 -19.76 -4.34
CA ASP A 26 9.45 -19.81 -4.52
C ASP A 26 8.85 -18.43 -4.81
N THR A 27 9.32 -17.40 -4.10
CA THR A 27 8.93 -16.00 -4.34
C THR A 27 9.31 -15.56 -5.75
N VAL A 28 10.54 -15.83 -6.19
CA VAL A 28 11.00 -15.47 -7.55
C VAL A 28 10.23 -16.26 -8.61
N GLY A 29 9.97 -17.55 -8.37
CA GLY A 29 9.17 -18.40 -9.25
C GLY A 29 7.73 -17.93 -9.40
N ARG A 30 7.08 -17.52 -8.30
CA ARG A 30 5.74 -16.90 -8.34
C ARG A 30 5.75 -15.58 -9.11
N ARG A 31 6.73 -14.70 -8.86
CA ARG A 31 6.87 -13.43 -9.57
C ARG A 31 6.97 -13.61 -11.09
N LEU A 32 7.76 -14.59 -11.55
CA LEU A 32 7.90 -14.90 -12.98
C LEU A 32 6.63 -15.49 -13.58
N ARG A 33 5.95 -16.38 -12.85
CA ARG A 33 4.67 -16.95 -13.27
C ARG A 33 3.58 -15.88 -13.38
N ASP A 34 3.55 -14.94 -12.45
CA ASP A 34 2.51 -13.93 -12.40
C ASP A 34 2.73 -12.79 -13.41
N SER A 35 3.98 -12.52 -13.81
CA SER A 35 4.29 -11.61 -14.94
C SER A 35 3.81 -12.12 -16.31
N LEU A 36 3.42 -13.39 -16.42
CA LEU A 36 2.94 -14.00 -17.66
C LEU A 36 1.40 -13.95 -17.83
N GLY A 37 0.71 -13.08 -17.08
CA GLY A 37 -0.67 -12.67 -17.42
C GLY A 37 -1.78 -13.45 -16.73
N ARG A 38 -1.64 -13.72 -15.43
CA ARG A 38 -2.76 -14.24 -14.64
C ARG A 38 -3.73 -13.11 -14.30
N THR A 39 -5.02 -13.27 -14.64
CA THR A 39 -6.08 -12.45 -14.04
C THR A 39 -6.12 -12.75 -12.54
N VAL A 40 -6.05 -11.73 -11.70
CA VAL A 40 -6.12 -11.89 -10.25
C VAL A 40 -7.55 -12.32 -9.91
N ASP A 41 -7.68 -13.54 -9.41
CA ASP A 41 -8.94 -14.07 -8.89
C ASP A 41 -8.60 -14.76 -7.56
N LEU A 42 -9.05 -14.16 -6.46
CA LEU A 42 -8.87 -14.71 -5.11
C LEU A 42 -10.10 -15.54 -4.69
N GLY A 43 -11.01 -15.81 -5.62
CA GLY A 43 -12.22 -16.58 -5.37
C GLY A 43 -13.28 -15.81 -4.58
N LEU A 44 -13.19 -14.47 -4.51
CA LEU A 44 -14.25 -13.67 -3.89
C LEU A 44 -15.50 -13.62 -4.77
N THR A 45 -15.33 -13.77 -6.08
CA THR A 45 -16.40 -13.80 -7.09
C THR A 45 -16.64 -15.23 -7.61
N GLY A 46 -17.88 -15.56 -7.99
CA GLY A 46 -18.27 -16.88 -8.52
C GLY A 46 -19.49 -17.50 -7.82
N ASN A 47 -19.90 -18.69 -8.28
CA ASN A 47 -21.12 -19.37 -7.78
C ASN A 47 -21.07 -19.77 -6.29
N LEU A 48 -19.86 -19.91 -5.73
CA LEU A 48 -19.60 -20.15 -4.30
C LEU A 48 -18.90 -18.94 -3.64
N GLY A 49 -18.86 -17.79 -4.33
CA GLY A 49 -18.13 -16.61 -3.87
C GLY A 49 -18.65 -16.07 -2.54
N ALA A 50 -17.73 -15.58 -1.72
CA ALA A 50 -18.08 -14.97 -0.42
C ALA A 50 -18.99 -13.74 -0.59
N VAL A 51 -18.92 -13.10 -1.77
CA VAL A 51 -19.56 -11.83 -2.10
C VAL A 51 -20.78 -12.04 -3.01
N HIS A 52 -21.80 -11.18 -2.89
CA HIS A 52 -22.99 -11.22 -3.76
C HIS A 52 -22.64 -10.73 -5.18
N PRO A 53 -23.22 -11.32 -6.26
CA PRO A 53 -22.90 -10.94 -7.65
C PRO A 53 -23.10 -9.45 -7.97
N SER A 54 -24.01 -8.75 -7.28
CA SER A 54 -24.26 -7.32 -7.49
C SER A 54 -23.10 -6.38 -7.11
N VAL A 55 -22.11 -6.87 -6.35
CA VAL A 55 -20.90 -6.11 -6.01
C VAL A 55 -19.63 -6.82 -6.51
N ALA A 56 -19.77 -7.71 -7.51
CA ALA A 56 -18.66 -8.49 -8.06
C ALA A 56 -17.55 -7.62 -8.65
N ASP A 57 -17.89 -6.51 -9.31
CA ASP A 57 -16.88 -5.60 -9.87
C ASP A 57 -16.04 -4.92 -8.78
N SER A 58 -16.67 -4.55 -7.68
CA SER A 58 -16.00 -3.96 -6.52
C SER A 58 -15.17 -4.99 -5.76
N ALA A 59 -15.60 -6.26 -5.74
CA ALA A 59 -14.79 -7.35 -5.23
C ALA A 59 -13.55 -7.59 -6.09
N ARG A 60 -13.66 -7.56 -7.42
CA ARG A 60 -12.49 -7.68 -8.32
C ARG A 60 -11.46 -6.57 -8.09
N LYS A 61 -11.92 -5.33 -7.91
CA LYS A 61 -11.06 -4.19 -7.53
C LYS A 61 -10.34 -4.43 -6.20
N LEU A 62 -11.02 -5.03 -5.22
CA LEU A 62 -10.39 -5.43 -3.95
C LEU A 62 -9.32 -6.50 -4.19
N GLU A 63 -9.61 -7.54 -4.97
CA GLU A 63 -8.67 -8.62 -5.28
C GLU A 63 -7.39 -8.10 -5.94
N GLU A 64 -7.54 -7.25 -6.96
CA GLU A 64 -6.42 -6.60 -7.65
C GLU A 64 -5.58 -5.75 -6.68
N ASN A 65 -6.22 -4.91 -5.87
CA ASN A 65 -5.52 -4.11 -4.87
C ASN A 65 -4.76 -4.95 -3.85
N VAL A 66 -5.37 -6.02 -3.33
CA VAL A 66 -4.72 -6.93 -2.36
C VAL A 66 -3.50 -7.59 -2.99
N TYR A 67 -3.63 -8.03 -4.23
CA TYR A 67 -2.53 -8.64 -4.97
C TYR A 67 -1.36 -7.66 -5.18
N TYR A 68 -1.63 -6.45 -5.69
CA TYR A 68 -0.58 -5.45 -5.88
C TYR A 68 0.04 -5.00 -4.55
N PHE A 69 -0.79 -4.80 -3.53
CA PHE A 69 -0.32 -4.47 -2.18
C PHE A 69 0.64 -5.53 -1.63
N GLY A 70 0.29 -6.81 -1.73
CA GLY A 70 1.15 -7.92 -1.30
C GLY A 70 2.51 -7.92 -2.00
N ARG A 71 2.53 -7.71 -3.33
CA ARG A 71 3.77 -7.61 -4.11
C ARG A 71 4.63 -6.41 -3.70
N THR A 72 3.99 -5.27 -3.45
CA THR A 72 4.69 -4.06 -3.01
C THR A 72 5.28 -4.26 -1.62
N VAL A 73 4.52 -4.79 -0.65
CA VAL A 73 5.02 -5.09 0.70
C VAL A 73 6.21 -6.04 0.66
N GLU A 74 6.14 -7.12 -0.12
CA GLU A 74 7.27 -8.04 -0.28
C GLU A 74 8.51 -7.32 -0.85
N THR A 75 8.32 -6.46 -1.84
CA THR A 75 9.41 -5.67 -2.43
C THR A 75 10.00 -4.67 -1.45
N LEU A 76 9.18 -4.05 -0.60
CA LEU A 76 9.65 -3.14 0.45
C LEU A 76 10.46 -3.88 1.52
N LEU A 77 10.00 -5.06 1.95
CA LEU A 77 10.72 -5.90 2.91
C LEU A 77 12.05 -6.40 2.35
N LEU A 78 12.11 -6.77 1.07
CA LEU A 78 13.37 -7.13 0.41
C LEU A 78 14.33 -5.93 0.27
N ARG A 79 13.79 -4.72 0.06
CA ARG A 79 14.59 -3.50 -0.13
C ARG A 79 15.18 -2.98 1.18
N PHE A 80 14.35 -2.89 2.22
CA PHE A 80 14.71 -2.22 3.48
C PHE A 80 15.03 -3.20 4.61
N GLY A 81 14.51 -4.44 4.56
CA GLY A 81 14.73 -5.42 5.62
C GLY A 81 14.36 -4.90 7.00
N LYS A 82 15.28 -5.02 7.95
CA LYS A 82 15.10 -4.57 9.34
C LYS A 82 15.01 -3.05 9.47
N THR A 83 15.59 -2.27 8.55
CA THR A 83 15.58 -0.81 8.61
C THR A 83 14.27 -0.20 8.10
N ILE A 84 13.31 -1.02 7.65
CA ILE A 84 11.99 -0.54 7.19
C ILE A 84 11.25 0.27 8.28
N VAL A 85 11.56 0.00 9.55
CA VAL A 85 11.01 0.74 10.70
C VAL A 85 11.42 2.21 10.68
N GLU A 86 12.54 2.56 10.05
CA GLU A 86 12.99 3.95 9.92
C GLU A 86 12.32 4.68 8.73
N GLU A 87 11.77 3.91 7.78
CA GLU A 87 11.10 4.43 6.58
C GLU A 87 9.65 4.84 6.87
N GLN A 88 9.47 5.81 7.77
CA GLN A 88 8.16 6.22 8.30
C GLN A 88 7.18 6.74 7.22
N MET A 89 7.68 7.43 6.19
CA MET A 89 6.82 7.91 5.08
C MET A 89 6.31 6.77 4.21
N VAL A 90 7.14 5.74 3.99
CA VAL A 90 6.76 4.50 3.32
C VAL A 90 5.72 3.76 4.16
N LEU A 91 5.98 3.58 5.46
CA LEU A 91 5.04 2.91 6.38
C LEU A 91 3.69 3.61 6.47
N LYS A 92 3.66 4.95 6.46
CA LYS A 92 2.42 5.73 6.41
C LYS A 92 1.59 5.39 5.17
N ARG A 93 2.20 5.33 3.99
CA ARG A 93 1.52 4.97 2.74
C ARG A 93 0.99 3.54 2.75
N VAL A 94 1.81 2.60 3.24
CA VAL A 94 1.41 1.20 3.44
C VAL A 94 0.19 1.11 4.36
N ALA A 95 0.20 1.84 5.48
CA ALA A 95 -0.92 1.88 6.42
C ALA A 95 -2.19 2.46 5.79
N ASN A 96 -2.08 3.55 5.01
CA ASN A 96 -3.22 4.13 4.31
C ASN A 96 -3.89 3.14 3.35
N ILE A 97 -3.10 2.41 2.55
CA ILE A 97 -3.62 1.38 1.66
C ILE A 97 -4.31 0.27 2.47
N LEU A 98 -3.71 -0.16 3.58
CA LEU A 98 -4.27 -1.21 4.43
C LEU A 98 -5.63 -0.80 5.04
N ILE A 99 -5.78 0.46 5.49
CA ILE A 99 -7.04 1.00 5.99
C ILE A 99 -8.12 0.94 4.91
N ASN A 100 -7.79 1.36 3.68
CA ASN A 100 -8.70 1.31 2.54
C ASN A 100 -9.10 -0.13 2.19
N LEU A 101 -8.13 -1.06 2.16
CA LEU A 101 -8.39 -2.49 1.92
C LEU A 101 -9.35 -3.09 2.95
N TYR A 102 -9.14 -2.78 4.23
CA TYR A 102 -10.03 -3.21 5.30
C TYR A 102 -11.44 -2.62 5.13
N GLY A 103 -11.53 -1.31 4.83
CA GLY A 103 -12.78 -0.64 4.55
C GLY A 103 -13.55 -1.27 3.38
N MET A 104 -12.85 -1.56 2.27
CA MET A 104 -13.43 -2.21 1.09
C MET A 104 -14.00 -3.59 1.45
N THR A 105 -13.24 -4.39 2.21
CA THR A 105 -13.67 -5.71 2.67
C THR A 105 -14.94 -5.62 3.54
N ALA A 106 -14.97 -4.67 4.48
CA ALA A 106 -16.08 -4.48 5.40
C ALA A 106 -17.37 -4.08 4.67
N VAL A 107 -17.31 -3.11 3.74
CA VAL A 107 -18.50 -2.66 3.01
C VAL A 107 -19.02 -3.73 2.04
N LEU A 108 -18.14 -4.48 1.39
CA LEU A 108 -18.53 -5.60 0.52
C LEU A 108 -19.20 -6.72 1.30
N SER A 109 -18.63 -7.10 2.45
CA SER A 109 -19.21 -8.11 3.34
C SER A 109 -20.60 -7.68 3.82
N ARG A 110 -20.74 -6.43 4.25
CA ARG A 110 -22.00 -5.86 4.72
C ARG A 110 -23.07 -5.84 3.61
N ALA A 111 -22.75 -5.24 2.46
CA ALA A 111 -23.70 -5.14 1.34
C ALA A 111 -24.12 -6.53 0.84
N SER A 112 -23.18 -7.48 0.74
CA SER A 112 -23.47 -8.86 0.35
C SER A 112 -24.42 -9.55 1.32
N ARG A 113 -24.22 -9.36 2.63
CA ARG A 113 -25.12 -9.90 3.65
C ARG A 113 -26.50 -9.25 3.61
N SER A 114 -26.56 -7.92 3.44
CA SER A 114 -27.82 -7.16 3.33
C SER A 114 -28.67 -7.65 2.15
N MET A 115 -28.03 -7.88 0.99
CA MET A 115 -28.66 -8.47 -0.20
C MET A 115 -29.14 -9.90 0.05
N ARG A 116 -28.29 -10.79 0.57
CA ARG A 116 -28.65 -12.20 0.83
C ARG A 116 -29.78 -12.34 1.85
N ALA A 117 -29.85 -11.45 2.84
CA ALA A 117 -30.89 -11.42 3.85
C ALA A 117 -32.17 -10.70 3.39
N GLY A 118 -32.17 -10.06 2.20
CA GLY A 118 -33.32 -9.33 1.68
C GLY A 118 -33.73 -8.13 2.56
N LEU A 119 -32.76 -7.41 3.14
CA LEU A 119 -33.05 -6.25 4.00
C LEU A 119 -33.62 -5.08 3.20
N ARG A 120 -34.42 -4.23 3.85
CA ARG A 120 -34.98 -3.02 3.23
C ARG A 120 -33.84 -2.10 2.77
N ASN A 121 -33.99 -1.53 1.57
CA ASN A 121 -33.04 -0.59 0.96
C ASN A 121 -31.63 -1.19 0.70
N HIS A 122 -31.51 -2.51 0.54
CA HIS A 122 -30.23 -3.17 0.23
C HIS A 122 -29.56 -2.59 -1.04
N ASP A 123 -30.33 -2.10 -2.01
CA ASP A 123 -29.82 -1.49 -3.25
C ASP A 123 -29.01 -0.22 -2.97
N HIS A 124 -29.39 0.54 -1.93
CA HIS A 124 -28.65 1.72 -1.51
C HIS A 124 -27.31 1.34 -0.86
N GLU A 125 -27.28 0.27 -0.06
CA GLU A 125 -26.02 -0.26 0.50
C GLU A 125 -25.07 -0.75 -0.59
N VAL A 126 -25.60 -1.40 -1.64
CA VAL A 126 -24.82 -1.82 -2.82
C VAL A 126 -24.23 -0.60 -3.53
N LEU A 127 -25.02 0.46 -3.73
CA LEU A 127 -24.54 1.69 -4.35
C LEU A 127 -23.41 2.34 -3.54
N LEU A 128 -23.59 2.47 -2.22
CA LEU A 128 -22.57 3.02 -1.31
C LEU A 128 -21.28 2.19 -1.33
N ALA A 129 -21.40 0.86 -1.28
CA ALA A 129 -20.25 -0.03 -1.34
C ALA A 129 -19.49 0.12 -2.67
N ASN A 130 -20.20 0.22 -3.79
CA ASN A 130 -19.59 0.38 -5.12
C ASN A 130 -18.86 1.72 -5.28
N ILE A 131 -19.45 2.81 -4.77
CA ILE A 131 -18.81 4.15 -4.78
C ILE A 131 -17.53 4.09 -3.95
N PHE A 132 -17.62 3.63 -2.69
CA PHE A 132 -16.49 3.56 -1.78
C PHE A 132 -15.35 2.70 -2.36
N CYS A 133 -15.66 1.49 -2.86
CA CYS A 133 -14.66 0.60 -3.43
C CYS A 133 -14.01 1.18 -4.68
N THR A 134 -14.73 1.95 -5.49
CA THR A 134 -14.15 2.58 -6.69
C THR A 134 -13.18 3.71 -6.33
N GLU A 135 -13.55 4.54 -5.35
CA GLU A 135 -12.67 5.62 -4.88
C GLU A 135 -11.43 5.07 -4.17
N ALA A 136 -11.63 4.14 -3.22
CA ALA A 136 -10.54 3.47 -2.51
C ALA A 136 -9.60 2.73 -3.47
N TYR A 137 -10.15 2.14 -4.55
CA TYR A 137 -9.35 1.51 -5.60
C TYR A 137 -8.37 2.48 -6.26
N SER A 138 -8.88 3.60 -6.76
CA SER A 138 -8.06 4.63 -7.41
C SER A 138 -7.02 5.23 -6.47
N GLN A 139 -7.40 5.51 -5.22
CA GLN A 139 -6.49 6.03 -4.19
C GLN A 139 -5.36 5.03 -3.88
N ASN A 140 -5.68 3.75 -3.79
CA ASN A 140 -4.71 2.70 -3.51
C ASN A 140 -3.72 2.54 -4.66
N LEU A 141 -4.17 2.49 -5.91
CA LEU A 141 -3.28 2.41 -7.08
C LEU A 141 -2.30 3.58 -7.14
N PHE A 142 -2.79 4.81 -6.90
CA PHE A 142 -1.94 5.99 -6.85
C PHE A 142 -0.94 5.92 -5.69
N THR A 143 -1.38 5.49 -4.50
CA THR A 143 -0.47 5.35 -3.35
C THR A 143 0.56 4.23 -3.57
N LEU A 144 0.19 3.15 -4.28
CA LEU A 144 1.09 2.07 -4.66
C LEU A 144 2.18 2.55 -5.62
N SER A 145 1.85 3.39 -6.61
CA SER A 145 2.85 3.93 -7.54
C SER A 145 3.88 4.82 -6.83
N GLN A 146 3.49 5.47 -5.71
CA GLN A 146 4.42 6.26 -4.88
C GLN A 146 5.42 5.40 -4.08
N LEU A 147 5.16 4.10 -3.90
CA LEU A 147 6.01 3.17 -3.14
C LEU A 147 7.13 2.54 -3.99
N ASP A 148 7.10 2.75 -5.31
CA ASP A 148 8.14 2.26 -6.22
C ASP A 148 9.50 2.94 -6.00
N LYS A 149 10.59 2.21 -6.30
CA LYS A 149 11.97 2.61 -5.97
C LYS A 149 12.38 3.97 -6.53
N TYR A 150 11.89 4.28 -7.72
CA TYR A 150 12.24 5.48 -8.47
C TYR A 150 11.00 6.30 -8.77
N SER A 151 10.00 6.24 -7.89
CA SER A 151 8.75 6.96 -8.11
C SER A 151 9.02 8.47 -8.08
N PRO A 152 8.85 9.19 -9.21
CA PRO A 152 8.96 10.65 -9.22
C PRO A 152 7.79 11.30 -8.46
N ASP A 153 6.75 10.52 -8.14
CA ASP A 153 5.49 11.00 -7.59
C ASP A 153 5.49 11.09 -6.05
N ASN A 154 6.59 10.67 -5.39
CA ASN A 154 6.76 10.90 -3.95
C ASN A 154 7.58 12.16 -3.69
N LEU A 155 7.09 13.01 -2.79
CA LEU A 155 7.73 14.27 -2.40
C LEU A 155 8.67 14.11 -1.19
N ASP A 156 9.19 12.91 -0.96
CA ASP A 156 9.83 12.52 0.30
C ASP A 156 11.12 13.31 0.54
N GLU A 157 11.93 13.48 -0.50
CA GLU A 157 13.18 14.26 -0.43
C GLU A 157 12.91 15.74 -0.20
N GLN A 158 11.90 16.30 -0.87
CA GLN A 158 11.53 17.71 -0.71
C GLN A 158 10.97 17.95 0.69
N ILE A 159 10.11 17.07 1.20
CA ILE A 159 9.56 17.15 2.56
C ILE A 159 10.70 17.06 3.59
N LYS A 160 11.63 16.12 3.43
CA LYS A 160 12.81 16.00 4.32
C LYS A 160 13.65 17.28 4.30
N LYS A 161 13.94 17.83 3.12
CA LYS A 161 14.74 19.05 2.95
C LYS A 161 14.07 20.26 3.60
N VAL A 162 12.78 20.47 3.35
CA VAL A 162 12.01 21.57 3.98
C VAL A 162 12.00 21.41 5.49
N SER A 163 11.74 20.19 5.99
CA SER A 163 11.72 19.91 7.43
C SER A 163 13.06 20.19 8.08
N GLN A 164 14.18 19.79 7.45
CA GLN A 164 15.52 20.07 7.95
C GLN A 164 15.79 21.58 8.06
N GLN A 165 15.47 22.35 7.02
CA GLN A 165 15.67 23.79 7.03
C GLN A 165 14.86 24.49 8.13
N ILE A 166 13.62 24.05 8.37
CA ILE A 166 12.76 24.60 9.42
C ILE A 166 13.34 24.28 10.80
N LEU A 167 13.82 23.05 11.01
CA LEU A 167 14.41 22.63 12.28
C LEU A 167 15.74 23.33 12.59
N GLU A 168 16.57 23.57 11.57
CA GLU A 168 17.84 24.31 11.68
C GLU A 168 17.61 25.77 12.07
N ARG A 169 16.65 26.45 11.42
CA ARG A 169 16.34 27.87 11.70
C ARG A 169 15.44 28.06 12.91
N ARG A 170 14.70 27.01 13.33
CA ARG A 170 13.67 27.06 14.39
C ARG A 170 12.64 28.16 14.20
N ALA A 171 12.38 28.54 12.95
CA ALA A 171 11.49 29.62 12.57
C ALA A 171 10.90 29.37 11.17
N TYR A 172 9.82 30.08 10.86
CA TYR A 172 9.33 30.16 9.50
C TYR A 172 10.35 30.90 8.62
N ILE A 173 10.71 30.29 7.48
CA ILE A 173 11.88 30.71 6.69
C ILE A 173 11.52 31.80 5.69
N CYS A 174 10.32 31.73 5.12
CA CYS A 174 9.95 32.61 4.02
C CYS A 174 9.68 34.01 4.55
N ALA A 175 10.41 34.99 4.02
CA ALA A 175 10.13 36.40 4.27
C ALA A 175 8.73 36.77 3.78
N HIS A 176 8.15 37.83 4.35
CA HIS A 176 6.87 38.32 3.87
C HIS A 176 7.07 38.92 2.46
N PRO A 177 6.17 38.68 1.48
CA PRO A 177 6.35 39.16 0.10
C PRO A 177 6.47 40.70 -0.05
N LEU A 178 6.17 41.46 0.99
CA LEU A 178 6.27 42.93 1.03
C LEU A 178 7.47 43.45 1.82
N ASP A 179 8.31 42.57 2.36
CA ASP A 179 9.54 42.98 3.04
C ASP A 179 10.48 43.62 2.02
N ARG A 180 10.79 44.90 2.21
CA ARG A 180 11.78 45.60 1.40
C ARG A 180 13.16 45.18 1.89
N THR A 181 13.95 44.56 1.03
CA THR A 181 15.38 44.31 1.30
C THR A 181 16.06 45.66 1.46
N SER A 182 16.35 46.06 2.68
CA SER A 182 17.14 47.26 3.01
C SER A 182 18.61 47.03 2.70
#